data_AF-A0A7C6CBX1-F1
#
_entry.id   AF-A0A7C6CBX1-F1
#
_cell.length_a   1.000
_cell.length_b   1.000
_cell.length_c   1.000
_cell.angle_alpha   90.00
_cell.angle_beta   90.00
_cell.angle_gamma   90.00
#
_symmetry.space_group_name_H-M   'P 1'
#
loop_
_entity.id
_entity.type
_entity.pdbx_description
1 polymer ?
#
loop_
_entity_poly.entity_id
_entity_poly.type
_entity_poly.pdbx_seq_one_letter_code
_entity_poly.pdbx_strand_id
1 'polypeptide(L)'
;MDNKELSFEEQFDKYLESIKELDRREASLFENYDYINWLENFSKRFPFFTTGDFNGDNHLVDDYDKEMISNLILFYNRIKNHAKKNYIKTNFDRENYSWASETVVLKYKDNYYEIGFSNITSVCFVPKIEQVDNYLDFELVMNNKLTKRALEINKKLLEYNKLLDNHIKRMLAENVPFSSIEEETRSVLVKHDKRYR
;
A
#
# COMPACT_ATOMS: atom_id res chain seq x y z
N MET A 1 -14.99 10.80 -38.32
CA MET A 1 -14.11 11.27 -37.23
C MET A 1 -12.93 10.33 -37.22
N ASP A 2 -11.77 10.82 -37.67
CA ASP A 2 -10.55 10.02 -37.70
C ASP A 2 -10.12 9.73 -36.27
N ASN A 3 -10.19 8.46 -35.87
CA ASN A 3 -9.53 7.98 -34.66
C ASN A 3 -8.04 7.95 -34.96
N LYS A 4 -7.37 9.09 -34.77
CA LYS A 4 -5.90 9.14 -34.84
C LYS A 4 -5.36 8.31 -33.69
N GLU A 5 -4.82 7.14 -34.00
CA GLU A 5 -4.10 6.32 -33.01
C GLU A 5 -2.93 7.14 -32.47
N LEU A 6 -2.87 7.23 -31.13
CA LEU A 6 -1.78 7.88 -30.42
C LEU A 6 -0.52 7.06 -30.59
N SER A 7 0.62 7.73 -30.71
CA SER A 7 1.93 7.08 -30.60
C SER A 7 2.12 6.45 -29.22
N PHE A 8 3.07 5.51 -29.10
CA PHE A 8 3.42 4.90 -27.81
C PHE A 8 3.80 5.95 -26.76
N GLU A 9 4.57 6.97 -27.14
CA GLU A 9 4.98 8.06 -26.25
C GLU A 9 3.78 8.83 -25.71
N GLU A 10 2.82 9.21 -26.58
CA GLU A 10 1.59 9.89 -26.16
C GLU A 10 0.70 9.03 -25.26
N GLN A 11 0.65 7.71 -25.50
CA GLN A 11 -0.06 6.78 -24.62
C GLN A 11 0.62 6.67 -23.25
N PHE A 12 1.95 6.60 -23.24
CA PHE A 12 2.74 6.51 -22.02
C PHE A 12 2.65 7.79 -21.18
N ASP A 13 2.71 8.97 -21.79
CA ASP A 13 2.53 10.25 -21.09
C ASP A 13 1.13 10.39 -20.48
N LYS A 14 0.09 9.98 -21.21
CA LYS A 14 -1.28 9.93 -20.66
C LYS A 14 -1.38 8.97 -19.48
N TYR A 15 -0.73 7.82 -19.57
CA TYR A 15 -0.67 6.88 -18.46
C TYR A 15 0.05 7.50 -17.25
N LEU A 16 1.19 8.15 -17.43
CA LEU A 16 1.89 8.83 -16.34
C LEU A 16 1.06 9.95 -15.70
N GLU A 17 0.34 10.74 -16.48
CA GLU A 17 -0.54 11.77 -15.92
C GLU A 17 -1.72 11.14 -15.16
N SER A 18 -2.27 10.02 -15.64
CA SER A 18 -3.32 9.29 -14.91
C SER A 18 -2.84 8.79 -13.54
N ILE A 19 -1.57 8.37 -13.42
CA ILE A 19 -0.97 7.97 -12.13
C ILE A 19 -0.85 9.19 -11.21
N LYS A 20 -0.36 10.33 -11.72
CA LYS A 20 -0.21 11.55 -10.91
C LYS A 20 -1.56 12.05 -10.42
N GLU A 21 -2.58 12.01 -11.27
CA GLU A 21 -3.93 12.41 -10.88
C GLU A 21 -4.52 11.48 -9.83
N LEU A 22 -4.30 10.17 -9.97
CA LEU A 22 -4.68 9.21 -8.92
C LEU A 22 -3.98 9.52 -7.59
N ASP A 23 -2.67 9.79 -7.60
CA ASP A 23 -1.92 10.15 -6.39
C ASP A 23 -2.42 11.46 -5.75
N ARG A 24 -2.78 12.47 -6.55
CA ARG A 24 -3.41 13.72 -6.04
C ARG A 24 -4.74 13.43 -5.35
N ARG A 25 -5.61 12.63 -5.97
CA ARG A 25 -6.91 12.25 -5.40
C ARG A 25 -6.77 11.38 -4.14
N GLU A 26 -5.78 10.49 -4.12
CA GLU A 26 -5.47 9.72 -2.91
C GLU A 26 -4.93 10.62 -1.80
N ALA A 27 -4.10 11.62 -2.13
CA ALA A 27 -3.51 12.54 -1.16
C ALA A 27 -4.54 13.52 -0.57
N SER A 28 -5.51 13.98 -1.36
CA SER A 28 -6.52 14.96 -0.89
C SER A 28 -7.36 14.42 0.28
N LEU A 29 -7.58 13.10 0.35
CA LEU A 29 -8.28 12.45 1.47
C LEU A 29 -7.50 12.48 2.80
N PHE A 30 -6.24 12.92 2.76
CA PHE A 30 -5.34 13.01 3.91
C PHE A 30 -4.78 14.44 4.09
N GLU A 31 -5.31 15.44 3.40
CA GLU A 31 -4.91 16.85 3.62
C GLU A 31 -5.36 17.35 4.99
N ASN A 32 -6.43 16.78 5.52
CA ASN A 32 -6.97 17.06 6.83
C ASN A 32 -7.58 15.77 7.43
N TYR A 33 -8.27 15.91 8.57
CA TYR A 33 -8.90 14.79 9.26
C TYR A 33 -10.35 14.52 8.83
N ASP A 34 -10.90 15.27 7.87
CA ASP A 34 -12.34 15.26 7.57
C ASP A 34 -12.79 13.88 7.11
N TYR A 35 -12.04 13.25 6.21
CA TYR A 35 -12.40 11.94 5.68
C TYR A 35 -12.36 10.83 6.75
N ILE A 36 -11.30 10.78 7.57
CA ILE A 36 -11.20 9.77 8.64
C ILE A 36 -12.20 10.05 9.79
N ASN A 37 -12.51 11.31 10.08
CA ASN A 37 -13.57 11.66 11.03
C ASN A 37 -14.94 11.27 10.50
N TRP A 38 -15.19 11.43 9.20
CA TRP A 38 -16.41 10.93 8.57
C TRP A 38 -16.48 9.41 8.68
N LEU A 39 -15.41 8.66 8.36
CA LEU A 39 -15.35 7.21 8.53
C LEU A 39 -15.61 6.76 9.98
N GLU A 40 -15.01 7.42 10.97
CA GLU A 40 -15.23 7.15 12.40
C GLU A 40 -16.70 7.37 12.80
N ASN A 41 -17.34 8.42 12.29
CA ASN A 41 -18.75 8.68 12.61
C ASN A 41 -19.70 7.76 11.84
N PHE A 42 -19.42 7.50 10.57
CA PHE A 42 -20.21 6.61 9.73
C PHE A 42 -20.20 5.18 10.28
N SER A 43 -19.03 4.70 10.72
CA SER A 43 -18.88 3.35 11.31
C SER A 43 -19.61 3.16 12.66
N LYS A 44 -20.01 4.22 13.36
CA LYS A 44 -20.92 4.09 14.53
C LYS A 44 -22.33 3.69 14.13
N ARG A 45 -22.79 4.12 12.94
CA ARG A 45 -24.11 3.79 12.37
C ARG A 45 -24.05 2.48 11.58
N PHE A 46 -22.97 2.27 10.85
CA PHE A 46 -22.72 1.09 10.02
C PHE A 46 -21.37 0.46 10.40
N PRO A 47 -21.31 -0.35 11.48
CA PRO A 47 -20.05 -0.93 11.96
C PRO A 47 -19.36 -1.86 10.95
N PHE A 48 -20.08 -2.35 9.96
CA PHE A 48 -19.51 -3.12 8.86
C PHE A 48 -20.14 -2.61 7.58
N PHE A 49 -19.33 -2.11 6.66
CA PHE A 49 -19.80 -1.73 5.34
C PHE A 49 -18.74 -1.97 4.27
N THR A 50 -19.21 -2.23 3.06
CA THR A 50 -18.40 -2.30 1.86
C THR A 50 -18.88 -1.31 0.80
N THR A 51 -17.99 -0.92 -0.12
CA THR A 51 -18.40 -0.11 -1.28
C THR A 51 -19.50 -0.81 -2.10
N GLY A 52 -19.48 -2.14 -2.15
CA GLY A 52 -20.48 -2.94 -2.86
C GLY A 52 -21.88 -2.84 -2.26
N ASP A 53 -21.99 -2.84 -0.92
CA ASP A 53 -23.28 -2.79 -0.21
C ASP A 53 -24.07 -1.49 -0.48
N PHE A 54 -23.37 -0.43 -0.88
CA PHE A 54 -23.94 0.91 -1.06
C PHE A 54 -23.87 1.41 -2.51
N ASN A 55 -23.30 0.64 -3.44
CA ASN A 55 -23.24 0.98 -4.87
C ASN A 55 -24.60 0.81 -5.60
N GLY A 56 -25.63 0.25 -4.95
CA GLY A 56 -26.96 0.05 -5.52
C GLY A 56 -28.05 0.74 -4.69
N ASP A 57 -28.26 2.04 -4.91
CA ASP A 57 -29.41 2.83 -4.45
C ASP A 57 -29.99 2.47 -3.07
N ASN A 58 -29.14 2.56 -2.05
CA ASN A 58 -29.59 2.43 -0.67
C ASN A 58 -30.17 3.76 -0.16
N HIS A 59 -31.44 3.77 0.24
CA HIS A 59 -32.16 4.92 0.81
C HIS A 59 -31.73 5.28 2.25
N LEU A 60 -30.77 4.53 2.82
CA LEU A 60 -30.28 4.71 4.19
C LEU A 60 -29.15 5.75 4.32
N VAL A 61 -28.61 6.23 3.19
CA VAL A 61 -27.49 7.17 3.12
C VAL A 61 -27.80 8.29 2.12
N ASP A 62 -27.29 9.49 2.38
CA ASP A 62 -27.44 10.63 1.48
C ASP A 62 -26.36 10.63 0.37
N ASP A 63 -26.42 11.60 -0.54
CA ASP A 63 -25.48 11.67 -1.66
C ASP A 63 -24.04 11.99 -1.23
N TYR A 64 -23.87 12.69 -0.10
CA TYR A 64 -22.56 12.96 0.48
C TYR A 64 -21.93 11.67 1.03
N ASP A 65 -22.70 10.87 1.76
CA ASP A 65 -22.27 9.55 2.24
C ASP A 65 -21.91 8.64 1.06
N LYS A 66 -22.68 8.63 -0.04
CA LYS A 66 -22.35 7.85 -1.24
C LYS A 66 -21.02 8.27 -1.86
N GLU A 67 -20.78 9.58 -1.99
CA GLU A 67 -19.51 10.11 -2.49
C GLU A 67 -18.35 9.66 -1.58
N MET A 68 -18.51 9.79 -0.26
CA MET A 68 -17.49 9.42 0.71
C MET A 68 -17.21 7.91 0.74
N ILE A 69 -18.23 7.07 0.60
CA ILE A 69 -18.08 5.62 0.43
C ILE A 69 -17.30 5.31 -0.85
N SER A 70 -17.59 5.99 -1.97
CA SER A 70 -16.88 5.78 -3.24
C SER A 70 -15.38 6.08 -3.14
N ASN A 71 -15.01 7.01 -2.26
CA ASN A 71 -13.61 7.38 -1.99
C ASN A 71 -12.85 6.35 -1.13
N LEU A 72 -13.53 5.34 -0.56
CA LEU A 72 -12.91 4.36 0.33
C LEU A 72 -11.79 3.57 -0.37
N ILE A 73 -11.90 3.35 -1.67
CA ILE A 73 -10.86 2.68 -2.45
C ILE A 73 -9.57 3.50 -2.57
N LEU A 74 -9.70 4.81 -2.75
CA LEU A 74 -8.55 5.73 -2.80
C LEU A 74 -7.87 5.77 -1.43
N PHE A 75 -8.68 5.85 -0.37
CA PHE A 75 -8.20 5.81 1.01
C PHE A 75 -7.43 4.52 1.33
N TYR A 76 -8.00 3.36 0.95
CA TYR A 76 -7.34 2.06 1.11
C TYR A 76 -6.02 1.97 0.34
N ASN A 77 -5.99 2.41 -0.92
CA ASN A 77 -4.77 2.37 -1.73
C ASN A 77 -3.65 3.16 -1.07
N ARG A 78 -3.94 4.36 -0.56
CA ARG A 78 -2.97 5.20 0.13
C ARG A 78 -2.41 4.51 1.37
N ILE A 79 -3.29 3.95 2.20
CA ILE A 79 -2.93 3.19 3.41
C ILE A 79 -2.06 1.98 3.07
N LYS A 80 -2.48 1.18 2.09
CA LYS A 80 -1.76 -0.02 1.65
C LYS A 80 -0.37 0.33 1.12
N ASN A 81 -0.28 1.38 0.29
CA ASN A 81 1.00 1.86 -0.23
C ASN A 81 1.93 2.33 0.89
N HIS A 82 1.36 2.99 1.90
CA HIS A 82 2.13 3.46 3.05
C HIS A 82 2.58 2.33 3.98
N ALA A 83 1.72 1.33 4.22
CA ALA A 83 2.08 0.10 4.92
C ALA A 83 3.26 -0.61 4.23
N LYS A 84 3.22 -0.74 2.89
CA LYS A 84 4.32 -1.30 2.09
C LYS A 84 5.62 -0.51 2.24
N LYS A 85 5.56 0.83 2.11
CA LYS A 85 6.72 1.72 2.31
C LYS A 85 7.34 1.56 3.71
N ASN A 86 6.53 1.18 4.68
CA ASN A 86 6.93 0.99 6.06
C ASN A 86 7.25 -0.45 6.45
N TYR A 87 7.23 -1.38 5.49
CA TYR A 87 7.42 -2.81 5.74
C TYR A 87 6.45 -3.38 6.81
N ILE A 88 5.27 -2.78 6.92
CA ILE A 88 4.19 -3.26 7.78
C ILE A 88 3.46 -4.35 7.01
N LYS A 89 3.39 -5.54 7.61
CA LYS A 89 2.78 -6.70 6.98
C LYS A 89 1.27 -6.49 6.86
N THR A 90 0.72 -6.67 5.67
CA THR A 90 -0.72 -6.76 5.47
C THR A 90 -1.21 -8.12 5.96
N ASN A 91 -2.35 -8.14 6.65
CA ASN A 91 -2.92 -9.39 7.13
C ASN A 91 -3.58 -10.07 5.93
N PHE A 92 -3.13 -11.29 5.65
CA PHE A 92 -3.71 -12.17 4.65
C PHE A 92 -4.34 -13.32 5.40
N ASP A 93 -5.64 -13.27 5.60
CA ASP A 93 -6.37 -14.39 6.17
C ASP A 93 -6.88 -15.30 5.04
N ARG A 94 -6.04 -16.23 4.62
CA ARG A 94 -6.37 -17.21 3.56
C ARG A 94 -7.35 -18.28 4.05
N GLU A 95 -7.53 -18.42 5.35
CA GLU A 95 -8.36 -19.47 5.96
C GLU A 95 -9.73 -18.94 6.40
N ASN A 96 -9.85 -17.63 6.64
CA ASN A 96 -11.05 -16.96 7.14
C ASN A 96 -11.49 -15.81 6.22
N TYR A 97 -11.85 -16.14 4.97
CA TYR A 97 -12.44 -15.25 3.95
C TYR A 97 -13.83 -14.72 4.34
N SER A 98 -14.02 -14.20 5.55
CA SER A 98 -15.33 -13.71 5.98
C SER A 98 -15.74 -12.45 5.23
N TRP A 99 -14.79 -11.59 4.80
CA TRP A 99 -15.12 -10.36 4.08
C TRP A 99 -13.97 -9.69 3.28
N ALA A 100 -12.69 -9.98 3.56
CA ALA A 100 -11.55 -9.43 2.81
C ALA A 100 -10.41 -10.43 2.60
N SER A 101 -9.68 -10.27 1.49
CA SER A 101 -8.53 -11.10 1.10
C SER A 101 -7.19 -10.55 1.60
N GLU A 102 -7.11 -9.24 1.77
CA GLU A 102 -5.96 -8.50 2.28
C GLU A 102 -6.50 -7.34 3.11
N THR A 103 -6.00 -7.20 4.34
CA THR A 103 -6.37 -6.09 5.22
C THR A 103 -5.15 -5.36 5.78
N VAL A 104 -5.37 -4.09 6.11
CA VAL A 104 -4.46 -3.25 6.89
C VAL A 104 -5.25 -2.75 8.09
N VAL A 105 -4.64 -2.82 9.27
CA VAL A 105 -5.21 -2.19 10.48
C VAL A 105 -4.64 -0.79 10.58
N LEU A 106 -5.52 0.21 10.58
CA LEU A 106 -5.23 1.62 10.80
C LEU A 106 -5.57 1.98 12.25
N LYS A 107 -4.67 2.66 12.95
CA LYS A 107 -4.97 3.29 14.24
C LYS A 107 -5.28 4.77 14.01
N TYR A 108 -6.40 5.23 14.54
CA TYR A 108 -6.76 6.64 14.58
C TYR A 108 -7.33 7.00 15.95
N LYS A 109 -6.74 7.99 16.63
CA LYS A 109 -6.99 8.30 18.04
C LYS A 109 -6.77 7.04 18.90
N ASP A 110 -7.76 6.68 19.71
CA ASP A 110 -7.77 5.50 20.58
C ASP A 110 -8.45 4.28 19.94
N ASN A 111 -8.84 4.39 18.66
CA ASN A 111 -9.58 3.35 17.94
C ASN A 111 -8.71 2.66 16.88
N TYR A 112 -9.08 1.42 16.57
CA TYR A 112 -8.48 0.62 15.52
C TYR A 112 -9.53 0.30 14.46
N TYR A 113 -9.12 0.39 13.20
CA TYR A 113 -9.99 0.15 12.05
C TYR A 113 -9.30 -0.81 11.10
N GLU A 114 -9.98 -1.88 10.73
CA GLU A 114 -9.53 -2.79 9.71
C GLU A 114 -10.14 -2.39 8.37
N ILE A 115 -9.28 -2.14 7.39
CA ILE A 115 -9.67 -1.80 6.02
C ILE A 115 -9.07 -2.82 5.06
N GLY A 116 -9.86 -3.29 4.10
CA GLY A 116 -9.43 -4.37 3.24
C GLY A 116 -10.11 -4.43 1.89
N PHE A 117 -9.62 -5.34 1.06
CA PHE A 117 -10.16 -5.60 -0.26
C PHE A 117 -10.85 -6.97 -0.30
N SER A 118 -12.16 -6.97 -0.58
CA SER A 118 -12.93 -8.20 -0.78
C SER A 118 -12.68 -8.82 -2.16
N ASN A 119 -12.95 -10.12 -2.30
CA ASN A 119 -12.82 -10.84 -3.58
C ASN A 119 -13.80 -10.33 -4.66
N ILE A 120 -14.82 -9.52 -4.31
CA ILE A 120 -15.82 -8.96 -5.23
C ILE A 120 -15.47 -7.50 -5.60
N THR A 121 -14.18 -7.17 -5.63
CA THR A 121 -13.66 -5.82 -5.96
C THR A 121 -14.13 -4.68 -5.06
N SER A 122 -14.78 -4.98 -3.93
CA SER A 122 -15.28 -3.98 -3.00
C SER A 122 -14.32 -3.76 -1.85
N VAL A 123 -14.15 -2.51 -1.44
CA VAL A 123 -13.35 -2.14 -0.26
C VAL A 123 -14.27 -2.09 0.95
N CYS A 124 -13.76 -2.51 2.10
CA CYS A 124 -14.51 -2.72 3.33
C CYS A 124 -13.80 -2.04 4.50
N PHE A 125 -14.58 -1.54 5.46
CA PHE A 125 -14.08 -0.83 6.63
C PHE A 125 -14.84 -1.27 7.88
N VAL A 126 -14.09 -1.64 8.93
CA VAL A 126 -14.65 -2.26 10.14
C VAL A 126 -13.89 -1.75 11.37
N PRO A 127 -14.56 -1.25 12.42
CA PRO A 127 -13.92 -0.96 13.69
C PRO A 127 -13.52 -2.27 14.38
N LYS A 128 -12.33 -2.30 14.95
CA LYS A 128 -11.82 -3.42 15.75
C LYS A 128 -12.07 -3.11 17.22
N ILE A 129 -12.64 -4.10 17.92
CA ILE A 129 -12.95 -3.99 19.35
C ILE A 129 -11.67 -4.23 20.19
N GLU A 130 -10.73 -5.00 19.67
CA GLU A 130 -9.52 -5.39 20.37
C GLU A 130 -8.30 -4.60 19.89
N GLN A 131 -7.37 -4.36 20.81
CA GLN A 131 -6.06 -3.81 20.49
C GLN A 131 -5.28 -4.79 19.61
N VAL A 132 -4.64 -4.25 18.57
CA VAL A 132 -3.83 -5.03 17.62
C VAL A 132 -2.38 -4.56 17.71
N ASP A 133 -1.43 -5.49 17.70
CA ASP A 133 0.01 -5.18 17.75
C ASP A 133 0.58 -4.70 16.41
N ASN A 134 -0.01 -5.13 15.30
CA ASN A 134 0.40 -4.80 13.94
C ASN A 134 -0.59 -3.83 13.30
N TYR A 135 -0.32 -2.53 13.40
CA TYR A 135 -1.13 -1.46 12.84
C TYR A 135 -0.28 -0.37 12.19
N LEU A 136 -0.91 0.41 11.32
CA LEU A 136 -0.39 1.65 10.75
C LEU A 136 -1.03 2.84 11.45
N ASP A 137 -0.23 3.75 11.98
CA ASP A 137 -0.74 4.98 12.59
C ASP A 137 -1.21 5.95 11.49
N PHE A 138 -2.43 6.46 11.59
CA PHE A 138 -2.99 7.40 10.62
C PHE A 138 -2.13 8.65 10.44
N GLU A 139 -1.52 9.16 11.51
CA GLU A 139 -0.63 10.31 11.45
C GLU A 139 0.58 10.06 10.54
N LEU A 140 1.09 8.83 10.51
CA LEU A 140 2.20 8.50 9.63
C LEU A 140 1.76 8.57 8.16
N VAL A 141 0.54 8.12 7.85
CA VAL A 141 -0.03 8.15 6.49
C VAL A 141 -0.27 9.58 6.05
N MET A 142 -0.95 10.34 6.89
CA MET A 142 -1.28 11.74 6.65
C MET A 142 -0.04 12.58 6.39
N ASN A 143 0.99 12.42 7.21
CA ASN A 143 2.25 13.15 7.06
C ASN A 143 3.24 12.50 6.07
N ASN A 144 2.86 11.40 5.40
CA ASN A 144 3.71 10.61 4.51
C ASN A 144 5.09 10.26 5.13
N LYS A 145 5.10 9.96 6.44
CA LYS A 145 6.33 9.68 7.21
C LYS A 145 6.66 8.20 7.23
N LEU A 146 7.96 7.90 7.24
CA LEU A 146 8.46 6.56 7.50
C LEU A 146 8.63 6.34 9.00
N THR A 147 8.39 5.12 9.46
CA THR A 147 8.75 4.65 10.78
C THR A 147 10.26 4.60 10.93
N LYS A 148 10.74 4.67 12.18
CA LYS A 148 12.17 4.52 12.49
C LYS A 148 12.75 3.22 11.91
N ARG A 149 12.02 2.11 12.03
CA ARG A 149 12.42 0.81 11.47
C ARG A 149 12.55 0.86 9.95
N ALA A 150 11.60 1.47 9.24
CA ALA A 150 11.67 1.59 7.79
C ALA A 150 12.85 2.47 7.35
N LEU A 151 13.14 3.56 8.07
CA LEU A 151 14.32 4.40 7.83
C LEU A 151 15.63 3.61 8.00
N GLU A 152 15.73 2.80 9.06
CA GLU A 152 16.89 1.94 9.32
C GLU A 152 17.08 0.87 8.24
N ILE A 153 15.99 0.23 7.79
CA ILE A 153 16.03 -0.75 6.69
C ILE A 153 16.50 -0.07 5.41
N ASN A 154 15.94 1.09 5.06
CA ASN A 154 16.32 1.85 3.87
C ASN A 154 17.80 2.25 3.88
N LYS A 155 18.31 2.67 5.05
CA LYS A 155 19.73 2.97 5.21
C LYS A 155 20.61 1.74 4.93
N LYS A 156 20.27 0.58 5.50
CA LYS A 156 21.01 -0.68 5.28
C LYS A 156 20.95 -1.12 3.82
N LEU A 157 19.79 -1.03 3.18
CA LEU A 157 19.64 -1.37 1.75
C LEU A 157 20.52 -0.47 0.87
N LEU A 158 20.59 0.82 1.17
CA LEU A 158 21.47 1.74 0.46
C LEU A 158 22.95 1.41 0.65
N GLU A 159 23.35 1.05 1.87
CA GLU A 159 24.71 0.58 2.17
C GLU A 159 25.04 -0.70 1.39
N TYR A 160 24.13 -1.68 1.35
CA TYR A 160 24.32 -2.91 0.57
C TYR A 160 24.41 -2.65 -0.94
N ASN A 161 23.55 -1.79 -1.49
CA ASN A 161 23.62 -1.44 -2.92
C ASN A 161 24.96 -0.80 -3.27
N LYS A 162 25.48 0.11 -2.42
CA LYS A 162 26.82 0.70 -2.63
C LYS A 162 27.93 -0.35 -2.57
N LEU A 163 27.84 -1.30 -1.65
CA LEU A 163 28.81 -2.39 -1.54
C LEU A 163 28.77 -3.28 -2.79
N LEU A 164 27.58 -3.64 -3.27
CA LEU A 164 27.39 -4.42 -4.49
C LEU A 164 27.94 -3.67 -5.71
N ASP A 165 27.59 -2.41 -5.89
CA ASP A 165 28.09 -1.58 -6.99
C ASP A 165 29.62 -1.49 -6.98
N ASN A 166 30.22 -1.25 -5.82
CA ASN A 166 31.68 -1.18 -5.69
C ASN A 166 32.33 -2.54 -5.98
N HIS A 167 31.72 -3.63 -5.53
CA HIS A 167 32.23 -4.98 -5.74
C HIS A 167 32.16 -5.38 -7.23
N ILE A 168 31.02 -5.14 -7.88
CA ILE A 168 30.84 -5.38 -9.31
C ILE A 168 31.83 -4.52 -10.12
N LYS A 169 31.97 -3.23 -9.80
CA LYS A 169 32.95 -2.34 -10.47
C LYS A 169 34.38 -2.84 -10.31
N ARG A 170 34.76 -3.33 -9.12
CA ARG A 170 36.08 -3.92 -8.87
C ARG A 170 36.29 -5.19 -9.69
N MET A 171 35.33 -6.11 -9.66
CA MET A 171 35.41 -7.36 -10.42
C MET A 171 35.50 -7.12 -11.94
N LEU A 172 34.77 -6.14 -12.45
CA LEU A 172 34.89 -5.69 -13.85
C LEU A 172 36.28 -5.11 -14.14
N ALA A 173 36.83 -4.27 -13.25
CA ALA A 173 38.17 -3.68 -13.41
C ALA A 173 39.30 -4.73 -13.33
N GLU A 174 39.10 -5.80 -12.57
CA GLU A 174 40.03 -6.92 -12.40
C GLU A 174 39.86 -8.00 -13.50
N ASN A 175 38.98 -7.81 -14.49
CA ASN A 175 38.62 -8.81 -15.51
C ASN A 175 38.23 -10.17 -14.91
N VAL A 176 37.57 -10.17 -13.73
CA VAL A 176 37.09 -11.39 -13.09
C VAL A 176 36.04 -12.03 -14.01
N PRO A 177 36.19 -13.30 -14.39
CA PRO A 177 35.20 -14.00 -15.21
C PRO A 177 33.83 -14.01 -14.53
N PHE A 178 32.77 -13.76 -15.31
CA PHE A 178 31.39 -13.71 -14.80
C PHE A 178 30.99 -14.96 -14.00
N SER A 179 31.47 -16.14 -14.42
CA SER A 179 31.23 -17.40 -13.72
C SER A 179 31.75 -17.40 -12.28
N SER A 180 32.89 -16.77 -12.02
CA SER A 180 33.45 -16.66 -10.67
C SER A 180 32.68 -15.67 -9.80
N ILE A 181 32.14 -14.60 -10.39
CA ILE A 181 31.26 -13.63 -9.71
C ILE A 181 29.95 -14.31 -9.28
N GLU A 182 29.37 -15.10 -10.18
CA GLU A 182 28.12 -15.82 -9.93
C GLU A 182 28.29 -16.86 -8.81
N GLU A 183 29.39 -17.60 -8.81
CA GLU A 183 29.70 -18.62 -7.81
C GLU A 183 29.92 -18.03 -6.41
N GLU A 184 30.66 -16.91 -6.32
CA GLU A 184 30.87 -16.15 -5.08
C GLU A 184 29.54 -15.59 -4.54
N THR A 185 28.74 -14.98 -5.42
CA THR A 185 27.42 -14.43 -5.07
C THR A 185 26.49 -15.52 -4.54
N ARG A 186 26.45 -16.67 -5.21
CA ARG A 186 25.63 -17.83 -4.80
C ARG A 186 26.10 -18.39 -3.45
N SER A 187 27.40 -18.47 -3.20
CA SER A 187 27.98 -18.90 -1.92
C SER A 187 27.55 -18.00 -0.75
N VAL A 188 27.56 -16.67 -0.97
CA VAL A 188 27.09 -15.70 0.03
C VAL A 188 25.58 -15.82 0.24
N LEU A 189 24.79 -15.92 -0.83
CA LEU A 189 23.33 -16.08 -0.73
C LEU A 189 22.94 -17.36 0.03
N VAL A 190 23.60 -18.50 -0.23
CA VAL A 190 23.37 -19.77 0.49
C VAL A 190 23.69 -19.68 1.97
N LYS A 191 24.69 -18.86 2.37
CA LYS A 191 25.01 -18.61 3.79
C LYS A 191 23.91 -17.83 4.51
N HIS A 192 23.21 -16.94 3.80
CA HIS A 192 22.19 -16.07 4.40
C HIS A 192 20.75 -16.55 4.19
N ASP A 193 20.49 -17.38 3.18
CA ASP A 193 19.17 -17.94 2.91
C ASP A 193 19.30 -19.34 2.29
N LYS A 194 18.79 -20.35 3.02
CA LYS A 194 18.89 -21.77 2.64
C LYS A 194 18.11 -22.12 1.37
N ARG A 195 17.21 -21.26 0.89
CA ARG A 195 16.44 -21.48 -0.35
C ARG A 195 17.27 -21.40 -1.62
N TYR A 196 18.50 -20.87 -1.54
CA TYR A 196 19.43 -20.79 -2.67
C TYR A 196 20.40 -21.98 -2.77
N ARG A 197 20.25 -22.99 -1.89
CA ARG A 197 20.94 -24.28 -2.00
C ARG A 197 20.46 -25.04 -3.22
#